data_AF-A0A166U920-F1
#
_entry.id   AF-A0A166U920-F1
#
_cell.length_a   1.000
_cell.length_b   1.000
_cell.length_c   1.000
_cell.angle_alpha   90.00
_cell.angle_beta   90.00
_cell.angle_gamma   90.00
#
_symmetry.space_group_name_H-M   'P 1'
#
loop_
_entity.id
_entity.type
_entity.pdbx_description
1 polymer ?
#
loop_
_entity_poly.entity_id
_entity_poly.type
_entity_poly.pdbx_seq_one_letter_code
_entity_poly.pdbx_strand_id
1 'polypeptide(L)' 'MKYYMKFACDITDVLKIENIDTINLVKAPITLQFKTIKEGRNLYEADYIKVCDYIEYVINNYGDRKYYLDKFDRDYFATL' A
#
# COMPACT_ATOMS: atom_id res chain seq x y z
N MET A 1 -1.32 16.67 -1.19
CA MET A 1 -0.56 16.56 -2.45
C MET A 1 0.84 17.17 -2.33
N LYS A 2 1.01 18.41 -1.84
CA LYS A 2 2.34 19.07 -1.69
C LYS A 2 3.41 18.27 -0.92
N TYR A 3 3.06 17.56 0.15
CA TYR A 3 4.04 16.85 0.99
C TYR A 3 4.59 15.55 0.36
N TYR A 4 3.82 14.85 -0.47
CA TYR A 4 4.28 13.59 -1.09
C TYR A 4 5.37 13.83 -2.14
N MET A 5 5.22 14.88 -2.94
CA MET A 5 6.25 15.28 -3.90
C MET A 5 7.55 15.67 -3.21
N LYS A 6 7.49 16.30 -2.03
CA LYS A 6 8.70 16.66 -1.27
C LYS A 6 9.50 15.41 -0.88
N PHE A 7 8.86 14.40 -0.29
CA PHE A 7 9.59 13.19 0.12
C PHE A 7 10.14 12.41 -1.06
N ALA A 8 9.40 12.33 -2.17
CA ALA A 8 9.92 11.70 -3.39
C ALA A 8 11.18 12.41 -3.89
N CYS A 9 11.15 13.75 -3.98
CA CYS A 9 12.33 14.55 -4.36
C CYS A 9 13.51 14.34 -3.39
N ASP A 10 13.27 14.44 -2.08
CA ASP A 10 14.30 14.26 -1.06
C ASP A 10 14.97 12.86 -1.18
N ILE A 11 14.19 11.81 -1.45
CA ILE A 11 14.71 10.44 -1.64
C ILE A 11 15.49 10.33 -2.96
N THR A 12 14.98 10.89 -4.05
CA THR A 12 15.66 10.91 -5.36
C THR A 12 17.01 11.63 -5.27
N ASP A 13 17.07 12.75 -4.56
CA ASP A 13 18.31 13.50 -4.35
C ASP A 13 19.37 12.68 -3.62
N VAL A 14 18.96 11.84 -2.67
CA VAL A 14 19.87 10.97 -1.90
C VAL A 14 20.25 9.72 -2.68
N LEU A 15 19.27 9.03 -3.29
CA LEU A 15 19.48 7.72 -3.92
C LEU A 15 19.90 7.81 -5.39
N LYS A 16 19.75 8.98 -6.02
CA LYS A 16 19.96 9.21 -7.46
C LYS A 16 19.11 8.28 -8.34
N ILE A 17 17.90 8.00 -7.88
CA ILE A 17 16.89 7.20 -8.58
C ILE A 17 15.68 8.10 -8.84
N GLU A 18 15.35 8.29 -10.12
CA GLU A 18 14.28 9.20 -10.56
C GLU A 18 12.87 8.58 -10.44
N ASN A 19 12.76 7.26 -10.61
CA ASN A 19 11.47 6.55 -10.65
C ASN A 19 11.02 6.12 -9.26
N ILE A 20 10.77 7.10 -8.38
CA ILE A 20 10.30 6.87 -7.01
C ILE A 20 8.89 7.42 -6.84
N ASP A 21 7.96 6.52 -6.56
CA ASP A 21 6.62 6.89 -6.12
C ASP A 21 6.49 6.73 -4.60
N THR A 22 5.88 7.72 -3.96
CA THR A 22 5.57 7.66 -2.53
C THR A 22 4.06 7.63 -2.31
N ILE A 23 3.62 6.81 -1.35
CA ILE A 23 2.21 6.70 -0.99
C ILE A 23 2.04 6.73 0.52
N ASN A 24 0.94 7.34 0.99
CA ASN A 24 0.48 7.14 2.35
C ASN A 24 -0.36 5.86 2.42
N LEU A 25 0.21 4.84 3.04
CA LEU A 25 -0.40 3.52 3.07
C LEU A 25 -1.74 3.50 3.79
N VAL A 26 -1.88 4.24 4.91
CA VAL A 26 -3.15 4.32 5.68
C VAL A 26 -4.30 4.90 4.85
N LYS A 27 -3.99 5.79 3.89
CA LYS A 27 -4.98 6.40 2.98
C LYS A 27 -5.15 5.65 1.65
N ALA A 28 -4.33 4.64 1.39
CA ALA A 28 -4.37 3.89 0.14
C ALA A 28 -5.59 2.95 0.10
N PRO A 29 -6.03 2.49 -1.08
CA PRO A 29 -7.03 1.43 -1.18
C PRO A 29 -6.57 0.15 -0.46
N ILE A 30 -7.50 -0.59 0.13
CA ILE A 30 -7.19 -1.79 0.91
C ILE A 30 -6.42 -2.85 0.11
N THR A 31 -6.65 -2.92 -1.20
CA THR A 31 -5.92 -3.80 -2.12
C THR A 31 -4.43 -3.46 -2.18
N LEU A 32 -4.07 -2.18 -2.22
CA LEU A 32 -2.69 -1.73 -2.25
C LEU A 32 -2.03 -1.88 -0.88
N GLN A 33 -2.75 -1.59 0.21
CA GLN A 33 -2.28 -1.86 1.57
C GLN A 33 -1.93 -3.34 1.75
N PHE A 34 -2.82 -4.24 1.33
CA PHE A 34 -2.61 -5.68 1.41
C PHE A 34 -1.44 -6.13 0.52
N LYS A 35 -1.32 -5.61 -0.70
CA LYS A 35 -0.18 -5.88 -1.58
C LYS A 35 1.15 -5.49 -0.92
N THR A 36 1.23 -4.32 -0.29
CA THR A 36 2.45 -3.86 0.40
C THR A 36 2.82 -4.77 1.57
N ILE A 37 1.86 -5.29 2.34
CA ILE A 37 2.14 -6.25 3.42
C ILE A 37 2.62 -7.59 2.85
N LYS A 38 1.99 -8.05 1.76
CA LYS A 38 2.29 -9.36 1.17
C LYS A 38 3.63 -9.41 0.44
N GLU A 39 3.97 -8.35 -0.29
CA GLU A 39 5.10 -8.33 -1.24
C GLU A 39 6.20 -7.32 -0.85
N GLY A 40 5.87 -6.34 -0.02
CA GLY A 40 6.80 -5.29 0.37
C GLY A 40 7.86 -5.75 1.36
N ARG A 41 8.87 -4.91 1.56
CA ARG A 41 9.89 -5.07 2.59
C ARG A 41 9.83 -3.89 3.54
N ASN A 42 9.79 -4.17 4.84
CA ASN A 42 9.89 -3.14 5.86
C ASN A 42 11.31 -2.54 5.85
N LEU A 43 11.40 -1.21 5.72
CA LEU A 43 12.67 -0.47 5.74
C LEU A 43 12.91 0.20 7.10
N TYR A 44 11.83 0.54 7.82
CA TYR A 44 11.89 1.22 9.10
C TYR A 44 10.62 0.97 9.91
N GLU A 45 10.81 0.69 11.20
CA GLU A 45 9.76 0.47 12.17
C GLU A 45 10.09 1.24 13.46
N ALA A 46 9.19 2.12 13.87
CA ALA A 46 9.34 2.85 15.13
C ALA A 46 8.68 2.13 16.31
N ASP A 47 7.56 1.44 16.06
CA ASP A 47 6.71 0.82 17.08
C ASP A 47 6.12 -0.47 16.52
N TYR A 48 6.69 -1.60 16.96
CA TYR A 48 6.33 -2.94 16.52
C TYR A 48 4.85 -3.26 16.76
N ILE A 49 4.30 -2.88 17.93
CA ILE A 49 2.92 -3.21 18.29
C ILE A 49 1.96 -2.48 17.34
N LYS A 50 2.19 -1.18 17.08
CA LYS A 50 1.38 -0.44 16.12
C LYS A 50 1.46 -1.00 14.70
N VAL A 51 2.62 -1.53 14.30
CA VAL A 51 2.76 -2.18 12.99
C VAL A 51 1.96 -3.49 12.95
N CYS A 52 2.00 -4.31 14.01
CA CYS A 52 1.17 -5.50 14.13
C CYS A 52 -0.32 -5.19 14.06
N ASP A 53 -0.78 -4.19 14.83
CA ASP A 53 -2.19 -3.75 14.84
C ASP A 53 -2.65 -3.31 13.44
N TYR A 54 -1.79 -2.58 12.72
CA TYR A 54 -2.06 -2.17 11.33
C TYR A 54 -2.11 -3.37 10.37
N ILE A 55 -1.20 -4.33 10.50
CA ILE A 55 -1.20 -5.54 9.66
C ILE A 55 -2.47 -6.34 9.87
N GLU A 56 -2.88 -6.55 11.13
CA GLU A 56 -4.12 -7.24 11.47
C GLU A 56 -5.33 -6.52 10.87
N TYR A 57 -5.41 -5.19 11.04
CA TYR A 57 -6.46 -4.38 10.44
C TYR A 57 -6.57 -4.61 8.93
N VAL A 58 -5.44 -4.59 8.20
CA VAL A 58 -5.45 -4.77 6.75
C VAL A 58 -5.86 -6.19 6.35
N ILE A 59 -5.36 -7.21 7.03
CA ILE A 59 -5.69 -8.61 6.72
C ILE A 59 -7.19 -8.85 6.90
N ASN A 60 -7.76 -8.39 8.02
CA ASN A 60 -9.19 -8.54 8.29
C ASN A 60 -10.05 -7.79 7.25
N ASN A 61 -9.73 -6.52 7.00
CA ASN A 61 -10.50 -5.70 6.05
C ASN A 61 -10.38 -6.18 4.59
N TYR A 62 -9.21 -6.67 4.19
CA TYR A 62 -9.03 -7.25 2.86
C TYR A 62 -9.82 -8.57 2.76
N GLY A 63 -9.75 -9.42 3.78
CA GLY A 63 -10.50 -10.68 3.85
C GLY A 63 -12.01 -10.46 3.68
N ASP A 64 -12.59 -9.53 4.43
CA ASP A 64 -14.02 -9.20 4.36
C ASP A 64 -14.46 -8.71 2.97
N ARG A 65 -13.56 -8.02 2.27
CA ARG A 65 -13.84 -7.41 0.95
C ARG A 65 -13.44 -8.30 -0.21
N LYS A 66 -12.66 -9.37 0.02
CA LYS A 66 -12.05 -10.18 -1.02
C LYS A 66 -13.08 -10.75 -1.99
N TYR A 67 -14.20 -11.25 -1.48
CA TYR A 67 -15.27 -11.78 -2.33
C TYR A 67 -15.78 -10.75 -3.34
N TYR A 68 -16.03 -9.52 -2.89
CA TYR A 68 -16.53 -8.43 -3.75
C TYR A 68 -15.48 -7.96 -4.75
N LEU A 69 -14.22 -7.91 -4.33
CA LEU A 69 -13.10 -7.57 -5.21
C LEU A 69 -12.93 -8.64 -6.30
N ASP A 70 -12.88 -9.91 -5.92
CA ASP A 70 -12.74 -11.03 -6.86
C ASP A 70 -13.93 -11.08 -7.84
N LYS A 71 -15.15 -10.71 -7.40
CA LYS A 71 -16.31 -10.59 -8.28
C LYS A 71 -16.14 -9.43 -9.26
N PHE A 72 -15.79 -8.25 -8.76
CA PHE A 72 -15.56 -7.07 -9.60
C PHE A 72 -14.51 -7.35 -10.68
N ASP A 73 -13.38 -7.95 -10.30
CA ASP A 73 -12.31 -8.29 -11.24
C ASP A 73 -12.82 -9.26 -12.31
N ARG A 74 -13.54 -10.33 -11.94
CA ARG A 74 -14.14 -11.26 -12.91
C ARG A 74 -15.09 -10.53 -13.86
N ASP A 75 -16.02 -9.74 -13.33
CA ASP A 75 -17.03 -9.06 -14.13
C ASP A 75 -16.37 -8.05 -15.09
N TYR A 76 -15.36 -7.30 -14.63
CA TYR A 76 -14.64 -6.31 -15.42
C TYR A 76 -13.80 -6.96 -16.53
N PHE A 77 -12.98 -7.97 -16.21
CA PHE A 77 -12.12 -8.63 -17.19
C PHE A 77 -12.87 -9.57 -18.14
N ALA A 78 -14.04 -10.08 -17.76
CA ALA A 78 -14.90 -10.83 -18.67
C ALA A 78 -15.55 -9.93 -19.75
N THR A 79 -15.54 -8.61 -19.57
CA THR A 79 -16.09 -7.63 -20.53
C THR A 79 -15.05 -6.97 -21.43
N LEU A 80 -13.77 -7.31 -21.26
CA LEU A 80 -12.64 -6.88 -22.09
C LEU A 80 -12.30 -7.96 -23.13
#